data_AF-A0AA97D7Z1-F1
#
_entry.id   AF-A0AA97D7Z1-F1
#
_cell.length_a   1.000
_cell.length_b   1.000
_cell.length_c   1.000
_cell.angle_alpha   90.00
_cell.angle_beta   90.00
_cell.angle_gamma   90.00
#
_symmetry.space_group_name_H-M   'P 1'
#
loop_
_entity.id
_entity.type
_entity.pdbx_description
1 polymer ?
#
loop_
_entity_poly.entity_id
_entity_poly.type
_entity_poly.pdbx_seq_one_letter_code
_entity_poly.pdbx_strand_id
1 'polypeptide(L)'
;MNFVNSQLFKDVQLAEVFADSKMFADAVPNLSWQSACELYQLVGPLKGDELRKFVMSNFVFADQSIPTAKLDTASVKQYILDLWPHLHRNADTDLASSLMPLQFDYIVPGGRFQEIYYWDSYFTALGLEDTGDLATIEAMVNNFIDLQKRNGCIPNGNRVYYSSRSQPPVLALMIAMLWDAKYKHEADLTWLGNAVKALEAEYQFWMQGCNDLSNETPAIRRVVKMPNKAILNRYWDSAATPRPESLKEDLHDAEGLTTEQQQSYFQHIRAACESGWDFSSRWLSDHSDLKSIETTNIIPVDLNSLLYNLEQTLARFYRLLGEEQKSQSIAEQATLRLDAINIYCWNSEAGVYRDYNIRLNQQSSVDSMAMAVPLFVGAASVQQAQQVKKKLMSEFLKSGGLVTTLCSTPQQWDSPNGWAPLQWFAVKGLTEYGFVSEAESIMENWLSMIEVRFSEDKCLLEKYNVCNIRDRACGGEYIVQQGFGWTNGVTSRFYKLLKK
;
A
#
# COMPACT_ATOMS: atom_id res chain seq x y z
N MET A 1 -2.05 9.10 -27.18
CA MET A 1 -2.97 7.96 -26.96
C MET A 1 -2.22 6.95 -26.10
N ASN A 2 -2.86 6.29 -25.13
CA ASN A 2 -2.23 5.29 -24.26
C ASN A 2 -2.86 3.92 -24.58
N PHE A 3 -2.07 2.83 -24.55
CA PHE A 3 -2.51 1.46 -24.83
C PHE A 3 -3.79 1.08 -24.08
N VAL A 4 -3.86 1.38 -22.78
CA VAL A 4 -5.01 1.04 -21.91
C VAL A 4 -6.33 1.74 -22.31
N ASN A 5 -6.27 2.76 -23.16
CA ASN A 5 -7.45 3.47 -23.67
C ASN A 5 -7.84 3.03 -25.10
N SER A 6 -7.08 2.11 -25.71
CA SER A 6 -7.32 1.63 -27.07
C SER A 6 -8.55 0.73 -27.17
N GLN A 7 -9.12 0.62 -28.37
CA GLN A 7 -10.24 -0.30 -28.63
C GLN A 7 -9.81 -1.76 -28.44
N LEU A 8 -8.61 -2.13 -28.89
CA LEU A 8 -8.01 -3.46 -28.67
C LEU A 8 -7.98 -3.80 -27.18
N PHE A 9 -7.54 -2.86 -26.32
CA PHE A 9 -7.53 -3.07 -24.87
C PHE A 9 -8.91 -3.38 -24.30
N LYS A 10 -9.90 -2.56 -24.65
CA LYS A 10 -11.28 -2.74 -24.18
C LYS A 10 -11.88 -4.06 -24.66
N ASP A 11 -11.69 -4.40 -25.94
CA ASP A 11 -12.26 -5.62 -26.50
C ASP A 11 -11.66 -6.88 -25.87
N VAL A 12 -10.36 -6.89 -25.56
CA VAL A 12 -9.70 -8.02 -24.89
C VAL A 12 -10.17 -8.17 -23.43
N GLN A 13 -10.27 -7.06 -22.70
CA GLN A 13 -10.74 -7.07 -21.31
C GLN A 13 -12.20 -7.53 -21.20
N LEU A 14 -13.08 -7.00 -22.06
CA LEU A 14 -14.53 -7.29 -22.02
C LEU A 14 -14.88 -8.67 -22.62
N ALA A 15 -14.03 -9.23 -23.47
CA ALA A 15 -14.21 -10.58 -24.01
C ALA A 15 -13.68 -11.69 -23.08
N GLU A 16 -13.16 -11.36 -21.90
CA GLU A 16 -12.61 -12.31 -20.93
C GLU A 16 -11.57 -13.25 -21.53
N VAL A 17 -10.70 -12.73 -22.42
CA VAL A 17 -9.64 -13.53 -23.05
C VAL A 17 -8.72 -14.15 -21.98
N PHE A 18 -8.54 -13.46 -20.85
CA PHE A 18 -7.79 -13.91 -19.69
C PHE A 18 -8.67 -13.92 -18.45
N ALA A 19 -8.37 -14.84 -17.52
CA ALA A 19 -9.09 -14.94 -16.25
C ALA A 19 -8.78 -13.76 -15.31
N ASP A 20 -7.58 -13.18 -15.40
CA ASP A 20 -7.16 -12.00 -14.64
C ASP A 20 -6.96 -10.82 -15.59
N SER A 21 -7.73 -9.75 -15.38
CA SER A 21 -7.69 -8.50 -16.15
C SER A 21 -6.29 -7.88 -16.20
N LYS A 22 -5.45 -8.08 -15.18
CA LYS A 22 -4.08 -7.57 -15.13
C LYS A 22 -3.16 -8.25 -16.15
N MET A 23 -3.46 -9.47 -16.60
CA MET A 23 -2.61 -10.17 -17.58
C MET A 23 -2.45 -9.37 -18.87
N PHE A 24 -3.52 -8.75 -19.38
CA PHE A 24 -3.40 -7.92 -20.59
C PHE A 24 -2.92 -6.51 -20.30
N ALA A 25 -3.18 -5.97 -19.10
CA ALA A 25 -2.56 -4.73 -18.65
C ALA A 25 -1.03 -4.81 -18.59
N ASP A 26 -0.48 -6.00 -18.33
CA ASP A 26 0.95 -6.26 -18.24
C ASP A 26 1.61 -6.75 -19.52
N ALA A 27 0.83 -6.99 -20.57
CA ALA A 27 1.30 -7.57 -21.81
C ALA A 27 2.39 -6.72 -22.45
N VAL A 28 3.46 -7.38 -22.90
CA VAL A 28 4.57 -6.74 -23.62
C VAL A 28 4.33 -6.90 -25.12
N PRO A 29 4.19 -5.82 -25.90
CA PRO A 29 3.99 -5.96 -27.33
C PRO A 29 5.24 -6.53 -28.02
N ASN A 30 5.07 -7.37 -29.05
CA ASN A 30 6.17 -7.94 -29.84
C ASN A 30 6.97 -6.85 -30.58
N LEU A 31 6.31 -5.77 -30.99
CA LEU A 31 6.92 -4.62 -31.68
C LEU A 31 6.59 -3.30 -30.96
N SER A 32 5.31 -2.94 -30.93
CA SER A 32 4.79 -1.81 -30.15
C SER A 32 3.27 -1.97 -29.98
N TRP A 33 2.71 -1.36 -28.93
CA TRP A 33 1.26 -1.39 -28.73
C TRP A 33 0.52 -0.59 -29.82
N GLN A 34 1.15 0.44 -30.41
CA GLN A 34 0.63 1.22 -31.52
C GLN A 34 0.44 0.33 -32.75
N SER A 35 1.49 -0.40 -33.13
CA SER A 35 1.42 -1.32 -34.27
C SER A 35 0.38 -2.42 -34.07
N ALA A 36 0.27 -2.97 -32.85
CA ALA A 36 -0.77 -3.96 -32.54
C ALA A 36 -2.19 -3.35 -32.66
N CYS A 37 -2.38 -2.10 -32.25
CA CYS A 37 -3.64 -1.38 -32.38
C CYS A 37 -3.99 -1.07 -33.85
N GLU A 38 -3.02 -0.64 -34.66
CA GLU A 38 -3.18 -0.40 -36.10
C GLU A 38 -3.56 -1.69 -36.83
N LEU A 39 -2.88 -2.80 -36.53
CA LEU A 39 -3.25 -4.13 -37.07
C LEU A 39 -4.67 -4.53 -36.66
N TYR A 40 -5.04 -4.31 -35.40
CA TYR A 40 -6.38 -4.64 -34.92
C TYR A 40 -7.48 -3.83 -35.62
N GLN A 41 -7.23 -2.55 -35.94
CA GLN A 41 -8.18 -1.73 -36.70
C GLN A 41 -8.47 -2.27 -38.11
N LEU A 42 -7.53 -3.01 -38.71
CA LEU A 42 -7.69 -3.59 -40.04
C LEU A 42 -8.48 -4.91 -40.04
N VAL A 43 -8.45 -5.65 -38.93
CA VAL A 43 -9.02 -7.01 -38.84
C VAL A 43 -10.17 -7.16 -37.84
N GLY A 44 -10.37 -6.17 -36.98
CA GLY A 44 -11.39 -6.17 -35.94
C GLY A 44 -12.79 -5.79 -36.42
N PRO A 45 -13.82 -5.97 -35.57
CA PRO A 45 -13.76 -6.54 -34.23
C PRO A 45 -13.64 -8.07 -34.27
N LEU A 46 -12.62 -8.61 -33.60
CA LEU A 46 -12.45 -10.06 -33.42
C LEU A 46 -13.15 -10.53 -32.15
N LYS A 47 -13.60 -11.79 -32.10
CA LYS A 47 -14.27 -12.39 -30.93
C LYS A 47 -13.72 -13.78 -30.62
N GLY A 48 -13.90 -14.21 -29.37
CA GLY A 48 -13.54 -15.56 -28.91
C GLY A 48 -12.10 -15.95 -29.27
N ASP A 49 -11.94 -17.13 -29.85
CA ASP A 49 -10.64 -17.69 -30.21
C ASP A 49 -9.84 -16.86 -31.22
N GLU A 50 -10.50 -16.11 -32.10
CA GLU A 50 -9.81 -15.26 -33.07
C GLU A 50 -9.12 -14.08 -32.38
N LEU A 51 -9.82 -13.44 -31.42
CA LEU A 51 -9.25 -12.38 -30.60
C LEU A 51 -8.10 -12.91 -29.74
N ARG A 52 -8.28 -14.09 -29.12
CA ARG A 52 -7.21 -14.74 -28.36
C ARG A 52 -5.98 -15.00 -29.23
N LYS A 53 -6.15 -15.58 -30.43
CA LYS A 53 -5.04 -15.83 -31.38
C LYS A 53 -4.35 -14.53 -31.80
N PHE A 54 -5.12 -13.47 -32.06
CA PHE A 54 -4.57 -12.16 -32.38
C PHE A 54 -3.68 -11.64 -31.24
N VAL A 55 -4.17 -11.69 -30.00
CA VAL A 55 -3.41 -11.26 -28.83
C VAL A 55 -2.14 -12.09 -28.65
N MET A 56 -2.24 -13.43 -28.68
CA MET A 56 -1.08 -14.33 -28.53
C MET A 56 -0.03 -14.15 -29.63
N SER A 57 -0.42 -13.65 -30.80
CA SER A 57 0.50 -13.42 -31.92
C SER A 57 1.20 -12.05 -31.87
N ASN A 58 0.68 -11.12 -31.07
CA ASN A 58 1.18 -9.73 -31.01
C ASN A 58 1.77 -9.33 -29.65
N PHE A 59 1.60 -10.14 -28.61
CA PHE A 59 2.04 -9.84 -27.25
C PHE A 59 2.69 -11.05 -26.58
N VAL A 60 3.64 -10.76 -25.70
CA VAL A 60 4.29 -11.69 -24.76
C VAL A 60 3.78 -11.42 -23.34
N PHE A 61 3.69 -12.49 -22.56
CA PHE A 61 3.25 -12.46 -21.17
C PHE A 61 4.38 -12.99 -20.29
N ALA A 62 4.67 -12.30 -19.19
CA ALA A 62 5.70 -12.73 -18.25
C ALA A 62 5.27 -14.02 -17.54
N ASP A 63 6.23 -14.91 -17.28
CA ASP A 63 6.03 -16.03 -16.38
C ASP A 63 5.96 -15.52 -14.94
N GLN A 64 4.82 -15.74 -14.29
CA GLN A 64 4.54 -15.32 -12.91
C GLN A 64 4.87 -16.42 -11.89
N SER A 65 5.37 -17.58 -12.35
CA SER A 65 5.61 -18.73 -11.48
C SER A 65 6.86 -18.57 -10.61
N ILE A 66 6.70 -18.87 -9.32
CA ILE A 66 7.84 -19.02 -8.42
C ILE A 66 8.35 -20.46 -8.58
N PRO A 67 9.66 -20.68 -8.85
CA PRO A 67 10.19 -22.02 -9.08
C PRO A 67 10.30 -22.79 -7.76
N THR A 68 9.19 -23.36 -7.29
CA THR A 68 9.06 -24.03 -5.98
C THR A 68 10.07 -25.15 -5.77
N ALA A 69 10.48 -25.86 -6.82
CA ALA A 69 11.49 -26.91 -6.75
C ALA A 69 12.89 -26.42 -6.31
N LYS A 70 13.14 -25.11 -6.30
CA LYS A 70 14.39 -24.48 -5.88
C LYS A 70 14.35 -23.91 -4.46
N LEU A 71 13.21 -23.99 -3.77
CA LEU A 71 13.02 -23.42 -2.44
C LEU A 71 13.13 -24.51 -1.38
N ASP A 72 13.93 -24.28 -0.33
CA ASP A 72 13.91 -25.15 0.84
C ASP A 72 12.66 -24.90 1.68
N THR A 73 11.79 -25.90 1.74
CA THR A 73 10.54 -25.86 2.52
C THR A 73 10.65 -26.55 3.89
N ALA A 74 11.87 -26.85 4.36
CA ALA A 74 12.11 -27.48 5.66
C ALA A 74 11.82 -26.53 6.83
N SER A 75 12.05 -25.22 6.65
CA SER A 75 11.69 -24.21 7.65
C SER A 75 11.27 -22.90 6.99
N VAL A 76 10.41 -22.14 7.67
CA VAL A 76 9.95 -20.82 7.21
C VAL A 76 11.12 -19.87 7.00
N LYS A 77 12.11 -19.87 7.91
CA LYS A 77 13.27 -18.97 7.83
C LYS A 77 14.12 -19.25 6.60
N GLN A 78 14.44 -20.53 6.35
CA GLN A 78 15.23 -20.91 5.18
C GLN A 78 14.48 -20.60 3.89
N TYR A 79 13.18 -20.89 3.85
CA TYR A 79 12.31 -20.52 2.73
C TYR A 79 12.36 -19.03 2.42
N ILE A 80 12.27 -18.17 3.44
CA ILE A 80 12.35 -16.71 3.25
C ILE A 80 13.70 -16.32 2.63
N LEU A 81 14.81 -16.85 3.15
CA LEU A 81 16.16 -16.56 2.65
C LEU A 81 16.33 -16.99 1.19
N ASP A 82 15.85 -18.19 0.84
CA ASP A 82 15.95 -18.74 -0.51
C ASP A 82 15.02 -18.02 -1.50
N LEU A 83 13.96 -17.38 -1.01
CA LEU A 83 12.98 -16.73 -1.86
C LEU A 83 13.41 -15.32 -2.30
N TRP A 84 14.25 -14.61 -1.54
CA TRP A 84 14.68 -13.25 -1.90
C TRP A 84 15.26 -13.13 -3.33
N PRO A 85 16.16 -14.02 -3.79
CA PRO A 85 16.66 -13.99 -5.17
C PRO A 85 15.58 -14.18 -6.24
N HIS A 86 14.44 -14.80 -5.90
CA HIS A 86 13.33 -15.02 -6.84
C HIS A 86 12.35 -13.84 -6.88
N LEU A 87 12.29 -13.05 -5.81
CA LEU A 87 11.55 -11.78 -5.78
C LEU A 87 12.40 -10.61 -6.28
N HIS A 88 13.71 -10.79 -6.39
CA HIS A 88 14.62 -9.82 -6.95
C HIS A 88 14.38 -9.62 -8.45
N ARG A 89 14.41 -8.37 -8.89
CA ARG A 89 14.43 -7.92 -10.28
C ARG A 89 15.64 -7.03 -10.45
N ASN A 90 16.34 -7.23 -11.56
CA ASN A 90 17.42 -6.33 -11.93
C ASN A 90 16.84 -5.00 -12.42
N ALA A 91 17.69 -3.98 -12.55
CA ALA A 91 17.35 -2.77 -13.28
C ALA A 91 16.69 -3.09 -14.64
N ASP A 92 15.63 -2.36 -14.96
CA ASP A 92 14.80 -2.62 -16.13
C ASP A 92 15.42 -2.05 -17.41
N THR A 93 15.06 -2.68 -18.53
CA THR A 93 15.16 -2.08 -19.86
C THR A 93 13.78 -1.56 -20.28
N ASP A 94 13.73 -0.52 -21.12
CA ASP A 94 12.46 -0.07 -21.69
C ASP A 94 11.91 -1.12 -22.67
N LEU A 95 10.79 -1.77 -22.28
CA LEU A 95 10.12 -2.82 -23.05
C LEU A 95 8.93 -2.28 -23.88
N ALA A 96 8.75 -0.96 -23.96
CA ALA A 96 7.56 -0.34 -24.58
C ALA A 96 6.22 -0.92 -24.07
N SER A 97 6.21 -1.37 -22.80
CA SER A 97 5.08 -2.00 -22.13
C SER A 97 4.46 -1.04 -21.09
N SER A 98 3.55 -1.55 -20.28
CA SER A 98 3.04 -0.78 -19.12
C SER A 98 4.07 -0.65 -17.99
N LEU A 99 5.14 -1.46 -17.96
CA LEU A 99 6.18 -1.37 -16.93
C LEU A 99 7.06 -0.13 -17.17
N MET A 100 7.15 0.73 -16.16
CA MET A 100 8.02 1.90 -16.18
C MET A 100 9.42 1.49 -15.74
N PRO A 101 10.45 1.68 -16.59
CA PRO A 101 11.76 1.15 -16.30
C PRO A 101 12.39 1.80 -15.08
N LEU A 102 13.00 0.99 -14.21
CA LEU A 102 13.76 1.38 -13.03
C LEU A 102 15.26 1.23 -13.28
N GLN A 103 16.06 2.18 -12.78
CA GLN A 103 17.51 2.24 -13.03
C GLN A 103 18.32 1.33 -12.09
N PHE A 104 17.71 0.89 -10.99
CA PHE A 104 18.34 0.06 -9.99
C PHE A 104 17.53 -1.19 -9.74
N ASP A 105 18.17 -2.18 -9.12
CA ASP A 105 17.54 -3.42 -8.71
C ASP A 105 16.44 -3.19 -7.66
N TYR A 106 15.48 -4.11 -7.59
CA TYR A 106 14.35 -4.00 -6.68
C TYR A 106 13.74 -5.37 -6.31
N ILE A 107 12.95 -5.40 -5.25
CA ILE A 107 12.17 -6.58 -4.85
C ILE A 107 10.70 -6.38 -5.22
N VAL A 108 10.08 -7.39 -5.82
CA VAL A 108 8.62 -7.42 -6.05
C VAL A 108 7.91 -8.22 -4.96
N PRO A 109 6.60 -8.00 -4.72
CA PRO A 109 5.88 -8.78 -3.72
C PRO A 109 5.83 -10.29 -4.03
N GLY A 110 5.53 -10.67 -5.29
CA GLY A 110 5.40 -12.07 -5.72
C GLY A 110 4.06 -12.39 -6.41
N GLY A 111 4.00 -13.53 -7.12
CA GLY A 111 2.80 -13.95 -7.85
C GLY A 111 2.46 -13.00 -9.00
N ARG A 112 1.22 -12.52 -9.10
CA ARG A 112 0.78 -11.55 -10.14
C ARG A 112 1.45 -10.17 -10.02
N PHE A 113 2.04 -9.87 -8.87
CA PHE A 113 2.69 -8.60 -8.57
C PHE A 113 4.14 -8.65 -9.03
N GLN A 114 4.36 -8.24 -10.28
CA GLN A 114 5.65 -8.32 -11.00
C GLN A 114 6.33 -6.95 -11.14
N GLU A 115 5.85 -5.97 -10.39
CA GLU A 115 6.33 -4.59 -10.32
C GLU A 115 6.65 -4.25 -8.85
N ILE A 116 7.50 -3.25 -8.61
CA ILE A 116 7.69 -2.73 -7.26
C ILE A 116 6.40 -2.07 -6.80
N TYR A 117 5.99 -2.32 -5.55
CA TYR A 117 4.88 -1.63 -4.90
C TYR A 117 5.41 -0.74 -3.77
N TYR A 118 4.84 0.45 -3.63
CA TYR A 118 5.44 1.49 -2.82
C TYR A 118 5.47 1.13 -1.33
N TRP A 119 4.31 0.93 -0.69
CA TRP A 119 4.29 0.70 0.76
C TRP A 119 4.79 -0.71 1.15
N ASP A 120 4.57 -1.72 0.29
CA ASP A 120 5.08 -3.09 0.42
C ASP A 120 6.60 -3.11 0.60
N SER A 121 7.29 -2.20 -0.10
CA SER A 121 8.75 -2.12 -0.10
C SER A 121 9.33 -1.73 1.25
N TYR A 122 8.61 -0.97 2.09
CA TYR A 122 9.05 -0.69 3.46
C TYR A 122 9.05 -1.96 4.31
N PHE A 123 7.98 -2.74 4.25
CA PHE A 123 7.88 -3.98 5.04
C PHE A 123 8.84 -5.05 4.53
N THR A 124 9.06 -5.09 3.22
CA THR A 124 10.10 -5.92 2.60
C THR A 124 11.50 -5.51 3.08
N ALA A 125 11.77 -4.20 3.15
CA ALA A 125 13.04 -3.67 3.62
C ALA A 125 13.36 -4.05 5.07
N LEU A 126 12.37 -4.32 5.93
CA LEU A 126 12.62 -4.88 7.27
C LEU A 126 13.36 -6.22 7.20
N GLY A 127 12.97 -7.10 6.27
CA GLY A 127 13.64 -8.39 6.07
C GLY A 127 15.04 -8.24 5.48
N LEU A 128 15.19 -7.35 4.50
CA LEU A 128 16.48 -7.06 3.86
C LEU A 128 17.47 -6.43 4.86
N GLU A 129 17.01 -5.54 5.73
CA GLU A 129 17.83 -4.97 6.81
C GLU A 129 18.31 -6.08 7.76
N ASP A 130 17.46 -7.08 8.01
CA ASP A 130 17.81 -8.19 8.89
C ASP A 130 18.87 -9.13 8.31
N THR A 131 18.93 -9.24 6.98
CA THR A 131 19.99 -9.98 6.26
C THR A 131 21.21 -9.11 5.92
N GLY A 132 21.16 -7.81 6.21
CA GLY A 132 22.23 -6.86 5.93
C GLY A 132 22.27 -6.33 4.50
N ASP A 133 21.23 -6.59 3.69
CA ASP A 133 21.13 -6.12 2.31
C ASP A 133 20.64 -4.66 2.23
N LEU A 134 21.45 -3.75 2.77
CA LEU A 134 21.19 -2.31 2.72
C LEU A 134 21.32 -1.74 1.29
N ALA A 135 22.05 -2.43 0.41
CA ALA A 135 22.25 -2.01 -0.98
C ALA A 135 20.94 -2.11 -1.77
N THR A 136 20.19 -3.20 -1.63
CA THR A 136 18.88 -3.34 -2.29
C THR A 136 17.84 -2.36 -1.72
N ILE A 137 17.86 -2.09 -0.42
CA ILE A 137 16.98 -1.06 0.18
C ILE A 137 17.26 0.31 -0.42
N GLU A 138 18.54 0.68 -0.54
CA GLU A 138 18.94 1.94 -1.16
C GLU A 138 18.59 1.99 -2.65
N ALA A 139 18.77 0.90 -3.39
CA ALA A 139 18.35 0.78 -4.79
C ALA A 139 16.84 1.06 -4.95
N MET A 140 16.00 0.45 -4.11
CA MET A 140 14.55 0.70 -4.10
C MET A 140 14.22 2.17 -3.76
N VAL A 141 14.88 2.77 -2.77
CA VAL A 141 14.70 4.20 -2.44
C VAL A 141 15.07 5.09 -3.63
N ASN A 142 16.20 4.82 -4.30
CA ASN A 142 16.63 5.59 -5.46
C ASN A 142 15.64 5.44 -6.64
N ASN A 143 15.09 4.25 -6.85
CA ASN A 143 14.02 4.02 -7.82
C ASN A 143 12.77 4.84 -7.50
N PHE A 144 12.34 4.90 -6.23
CA PHE A 144 11.20 5.73 -5.83
C PHE A 144 11.47 7.23 -6.05
N ILE A 145 12.66 7.71 -5.71
CA ILE A 145 13.06 9.11 -5.95
C ILE A 145 13.05 9.43 -7.46
N ASP A 146 13.50 8.50 -8.30
CA ASP A 146 13.46 8.67 -9.75
C ASP A 146 12.02 8.68 -10.30
N LEU A 147 11.18 7.71 -9.89
CA LEU A 147 9.75 7.67 -10.24
C LEU A 147 9.04 8.96 -9.83
N GLN A 148 9.29 9.44 -8.61
CA GLN A 148 8.76 10.69 -8.11
C GLN A 148 9.10 11.88 -9.02
N LYS A 149 10.35 11.97 -9.48
CA LYS A 149 10.78 13.05 -10.40
C LYS A 149 10.12 12.93 -11.77
N ARG A 150 9.96 11.72 -12.30
CA ARG A 150 9.37 11.48 -13.62
C ARG A 150 7.85 11.67 -13.64
N ASN A 151 7.17 11.26 -12.56
CA ASN A 151 5.71 11.16 -12.52
C ASN A 151 5.06 12.27 -11.67
N GLY A 152 5.84 12.98 -10.85
CA GLY A 152 5.33 13.93 -9.87
C GLY A 152 4.82 13.27 -8.58
N CYS A 153 4.88 11.94 -8.49
CA CYS A 153 4.57 11.15 -7.31
C CYS A 153 5.30 9.81 -7.36
N ILE A 154 5.42 9.15 -6.21
CA ILE A 154 5.74 7.73 -6.20
C ILE A 154 4.44 6.99 -6.51
N PRO A 155 4.32 6.29 -7.65
CA PRO A 155 3.08 5.60 -8.02
C PRO A 155 2.85 4.38 -7.12
N ASN A 156 1.60 3.89 -7.06
CA ASN A 156 1.22 2.65 -6.35
C ASN A 156 2.22 1.50 -6.65
N GLY A 157 2.52 1.29 -7.93
CA GLY A 157 3.66 0.52 -8.38
C GLY A 157 4.22 1.05 -9.71
N ASN A 158 5.34 0.53 -10.21
CA ASN A 158 6.00 1.05 -11.42
C ASN A 158 5.30 0.65 -12.74
N ARG A 159 3.98 0.80 -12.83
CA ARG A 159 3.19 0.61 -14.05
C ARG A 159 2.51 1.90 -14.47
N VAL A 160 2.41 2.14 -15.77
CA VAL A 160 1.81 3.38 -16.33
C VAL A 160 0.38 3.58 -15.83
N TYR A 161 -0.42 2.51 -15.70
CA TYR A 161 -1.80 2.59 -15.20
C TYR A 161 -1.91 2.92 -13.70
N TYR A 162 -0.80 2.90 -12.96
CA TYR A 162 -0.70 3.37 -11.58
C TYR A 162 -0.26 4.83 -11.45
N SER A 163 0.12 5.49 -12.54
CA SER A 163 0.67 6.87 -12.49
C SER A 163 -0.33 7.93 -12.00
N SER A 164 -1.63 7.60 -11.90
CA SER A 164 -2.67 8.52 -11.45
C SER A 164 -2.82 8.60 -9.93
N ARG A 165 -2.19 7.68 -9.18
CA ARG A 165 -2.27 7.55 -7.71
C ARG A 165 -0.98 7.05 -7.07
N SER A 166 -0.82 7.34 -5.79
CA SER A 166 0.27 6.86 -4.94
C SER A 166 -0.11 5.57 -4.18
N GLN A 167 0.52 5.37 -3.03
CA GLN A 167 0.18 4.42 -1.96
C GLN A 167 0.52 5.08 -0.59
N PRO A 168 0.26 4.43 0.57
CA PRO A 168 0.62 5.01 1.87
C PRO A 168 2.09 5.48 1.92
N PRO A 169 2.38 6.71 2.37
CA PRO A 169 3.71 7.30 2.23
C PRO A 169 4.71 6.71 3.22
N VAL A 170 5.66 5.93 2.71
CA VAL A 170 6.68 5.23 3.51
C VAL A 170 8.12 5.65 3.20
N LEU A 171 8.36 6.58 2.26
CA LEU A 171 9.70 7.02 1.89
C LEU A 171 10.46 7.58 3.11
N ALA A 172 9.78 8.36 3.97
CA ALA A 172 10.35 8.84 5.23
C ALA A 172 10.86 7.70 6.12
N LEU A 173 10.10 6.60 6.20
CA LEU A 173 10.48 5.42 7.00
C LEU A 173 11.70 4.72 6.40
N MET A 174 11.74 4.52 5.08
CA MET A 174 12.86 3.86 4.40
C MET A 174 14.14 4.72 4.43
N ILE A 175 14.02 6.03 4.24
CA ILE A 175 15.16 6.95 4.34
C ILE A 175 15.67 7.00 5.79
N ALA A 176 14.79 7.04 6.79
CA ALA A 176 15.19 6.98 8.19
C ALA A 176 15.93 5.67 8.52
N MET A 177 15.45 4.53 7.99
CA MET A 177 16.11 3.23 8.11
C MET A 177 17.54 3.28 7.54
N LEU A 178 17.72 3.75 6.30
CA LEU A 178 19.05 3.89 5.68
C LEU A 178 19.95 4.88 6.42
N TRP A 179 19.38 6.00 6.90
CA TRP A 179 20.13 6.95 7.70
C TRP A 179 20.68 6.28 8.96
N ASP A 180 19.83 5.66 9.77
CA ASP A 180 20.23 5.06 11.04
C ASP A 180 21.13 3.83 10.85
N ALA A 181 20.95 3.03 9.79
CA ALA A 181 21.73 1.82 9.54
C ALA A 181 23.06 2.04 8.78
N LYS A 182 23.16 3.07 7.92
CA LYS A 182 24.30 3.26 7.01
C LYS A 182 24.96 4.64 7.14
N TYR A 183 24.19 5.72 7.01
CA TYR A 183 24.76 7.04 6.74
C TYR A 183 25.06 7.90 7.98
N LYS A 184 24.38 7.62 9.10
CA LYS A 184 24.51 8.40 10.34
C LYS A 184 25.90 8.28 10.97
N HIS A 185 26.53 7.11 10.89
CA HIS A 185 27.84 6.87 11.49
C HIS A 185 28.95 7.71 10.86
N GLU A 186 28.87 7.92 9.55
CA GLU A 186 29.80 8.76 8.79
C GLU A 186 29.35 10.23 8.73
N ALA A 187 28.16 10.54 9.27
CA ALA A 187 27.52 11.84 9.18
C ALA A 187 27.48 12.36 7.73
N ASP A 188 27.06 11.53 6.77
CA ASP A 188 26.99 11.92 5.36
C ASP A 188 25.84 12.93 5.12
N LEU A 189 26.14 14.20 5.34
CA LEU A 189 25.20 15.30 5.14
C LEU A 189 24.90 15.55 3.65
N THR A 190 25.74 15.06 2.74
CA THR A 190 25.49 15.18 1.30
C THR A 190 24.37 14.25 0.88
N TRP A 191 24.45 12.97 1.30
CA TRP A 191 23.37 12.02 1.12
C TRP A 191 22.09 12.51 1.80
N LEU A 192 22.19 12.98 3.05
CA LEU A 192 21.04 13.48 3.81
C LEU A 192 20.37 14.68 3.11
N GLY A 193 21.14 15.60 2.55
CA GLY A 193 20.61 16.73 1.79
C GLY A 193 19.84 16.31 0.53
N ASN A 194 20.26 15.24 -0.15
CA ASN A 194 19.52 14.68 -1.28
C ASN A 194 18.25 13.96 -0.84
N ALA A 195 18.32 13.21 0.27
CA ALA A 195 17.19 12.55 0.88
C ALA A 195 16.10 13.54 1.31
N VAL A 196 16.47 14.65 1.94
CA VAL A 196 15.53 15.73 2.33
C VAL A 196 14.80 16.33 1.14
N LYS A 197 15.48 16.53 0.00
CA LYS A 197 14.81 17.02 -1.23
C LYS A 197 13.74 16.06 -1.74
N ALA A 198 13.98 14.76 -1.64
CA ALA A 198 12.99 13.75 -2.03
C ALA A 198 11.78 13.74 -1.07
N LEU A 199 12.03 13.88 0.23
CA LEU A 199 10.98 14.01 1.24
C LEU A 199 10.16 15.30 1.07
N GLU A 200 10.82 16.44 0.77
CA GLU A 200 10.15 17.69 0.41
C GLU A 200 9.23 17.47 -0.80
N ALA A 201 9.71 16.82 -1.85
CA ALA A 201 8.92 16.56 -3.05
C ALA A 201 7.71 15.66 -2.77
N GLU A 202 7.85 14.65 -1.90
CA GLU A 202 6.72 13.80 -1.51
C GLU A 202 5.69 14.60 -0.70
N TYR A 203 6.16 15.41 0.26
CA TYR A 203 5.30 16.27 1.04
C TYR A 203 4.50 17.22 0.14
N GLN A 204 5.14 17.85 -0.85
CA GLN A 204 4.46 18.73 -1.80
C GLN A 204 3.40 17.99 -2.64
N PHE A 205 3.63 16.73 -3.00
CA PHE A 205 2.62 15.91 -3.68
C PHE A 205 1.37 15.71 -2.82
N TRP A 206 1.55 15.34 -1.54
CA TRP A 206 0.43 15.15 -0.62
C TRP A 206 -0.29 16.45 -0.30
N MET A 207 0.43 17.56 -0.24
CA MET A 207 -0.11 18.90 0.06
C MET A 207 -0.62 19.64 -1.19
N GLN A 208 -0.60 19.02 -2.36
CA GLN A 208 -0.94 19.67 -3.62
C GLN A 208 -2.39 20.17 -3.65
N GLY A 209 -2.57 21.49 -3.80
CA GLY A 209 -3.87 22.17 -3.78
C GLY A 209 -4.19 22.85 -2.45
N CYS A 210 -3.31 22.77 -1.44
CA CYS A 210 -3.58 23.35 -0.12
C CYS A 210 -3.84 24.87 -0.14
N ASN A 211 -3.15 25.60 -1.01
CA ASN A 211 -3.28 27.05 -1.15
C ASN A 211 -4.59 27.48 -1.83
N ASP A 212 -5.25 26.55 -2.52
CA ASP A 212 -6.50 26.80 -3.25
C ASP A 212 -7.75 26.45 -2.40
N LEU A 213 -7.55 25.97 -1.17
CA LEU A 213 -8.64 25.58 -0.27
C LEU A 213 -9.38 26.80 0.29
N SER A 214 -10.70 26.77 0.17
CA SER A 214 -11.60 27.78 0.74
C SER A 214 -12.67 27.12 1.62
N ASN A 215 -13.59 27.91 2.19
CA ASN A 215 -14.71 27.33 2.91
C ASN A 215 -15.74 26.70 1.95
N GLU A 216 -15.81 27.23 0.72
CA GLU A 216 -16.67 26.74 -0.37
C GLU A 216 -16.06 25.53 -1.08
N THR A 217 -14.74 25.43 -1.12
CA THR A 217 -13.99 24.28 -1.64
C THR A 217 -13.04 23.74 -0.57
N PRO A 218 -13.58 23.03 0.45
CA PRO A 218 -12.81 22.57 1.59
C PRO A 218 -11.95 21.34 1.29
N ALA A 219 -12.07 20.72 0.11
CA ALA A 219 -11.25 19.59 -0.29
C ALA A 219 -10.83 19.71 -1.75
N ILE A 220 -9.52 19.59 -2.01
CA ILE A 220 -8.93 19.58 -3.35
C ILE A 220 -7.95 18.41 -3.39
N ARG A 221 -8.15 17.47 -4.31
CA ARG A 221 -7.32 16.26 -4.42
C ARG A 221 -7.18 15.56 -3.06
N ARG A 222 -5.96 15.53 -2.51
CA ARG A 222 -5.54 14.82 -1.30
C ARG A 222 -5.57 15.68 -0.05
N VAL A 223 -5.87 16.98 -0.16
CA VAL A 223 -5.91 17.91 0.97
C VAL A 223 -7.34 18.28 1.33
N VAL A 224 -7.59 18.38 2.63
CA VAL A 224 -8.88 18.75 3.20
C VAL A 224 -8.66 19.76 4.31
N LYS A 225 -9.33 20.91 4.19
CA LYS A 225 -9.40 21.94 5.22
C LYS A 225 -10.53 21.60 6.19
N MET A 226 -10.15 21.29 7.41
CA MET A 226 -11.06 20.96 8.48
C MET A 226 -11.74 22.21 9.08
N PRO A 227 -12.89 22.09 9.77
CA PRO A 227 -13.58 23.23 10.38
C PRO A 227 -12.71 24.09 11.33
N ASN A 228 -11.76 23.48 12.05
CA ASN A 228 -10.79 24.19 12.90
C ASN A 228 -9.64 24.84 12.12
N LYS A 229 -9.71 24.85 10.78
CA LYS A 229 -8.70 25.32 9.81
C LYS A 229 -7.45 24.45 9.70
N ALA A 230 -7.37 23.33 10.42
CA ALA A 230 -6.29 22.37 10.20
C ALA A 230 -6.39 21.76 8.81
N ILE A 231 -5.24 21.37 8.25
CA ILE A 231 -5.19 20.64 6.98
C ILE A 231 -4.90 19.17 7.31
N LEU A 232 -5.82 18.31 6.90
CA LEU A 232 -5.64 16.86 6.90
C LEU A 232 -5.66 16.35 5.47
N ASN A 233 -5.30 15.09 5.30
CA ASN A 233 -5.22 14.46 4.00
C ASN A 233 -6.20 13.30 3.85
N ARG A 234 -6.57 13.02 2.61
CA ARG A 234 -7.34 11.86 2.18
C ARG A 234 -6.66 11.17 1.02
N TYR A 235 -6.96 9.89 0.82
CA TYR A 235 -6.60 9.20 -0.41
C TYR A 235 -7.47 9.70 -1.58
N TRP A 236 -6.86 9.82 -2.75
CA TRP A 236 -7.46 10.40 -3.95
C TRP A 236 -6.67 10.00 -5.21
N ASP A 237 -7.32 9.39 -6.20
CA ASP A 237 -6.73 9.16 -7.54
C ASP A 237 -7.05 10.36 -8.47
N SER A 238 -6.15 10.76 -9.35
CA SER A 238 -6.43 11.84 -10.33
C SER A 238 -7.36 11.42 -11.49
N ALA A 239 -7.65 10.12 -11.63
CA ALA A 239 -8.58 9.55 -12.59
C ALA A 239 -9.87 9.05 -11.92
N ALA A 240 -10.98 9.16 -12.66
CA ALA A 240 -12.32 8.74 -12.26
C ALA A 240 -12.94 7.79 -13.30
N THR A 241 -12.17 6.81 -13.74
CA THR A 241 -12.55 5.81 -14.77
C THR A 241 -12.29 4.39 -14.24
N PRO A 242 -12.79 3.32 -14.88
CA PRO A 242 -12.40 1.96 -14.50
C PRO A 242 -10.87 1.77 -14.51
N ARG A 243 -10.35 0.97 -13.58
CA ARG A 243 -8.94 0.58 -13.44
C ARG A 243 -8.52 -0.32 -14.61
N PRO A 244 -7.46 -0.02 -15.39
CA PRO A 244 -7.03 -0.89 -16.47
C PRO A 244 -6.73 -2.33 -16.06
N GLU A 245 -6.18 -2.52 -14.86
CA GLU A 245 -5.82 -3.80 -14.26
C GLU A 245 -7.02 -4.59 -13.69
N SER A 246 -8.19 -3.94 -13.59
CA SER A 246 -9.45 -4.51 -13.10
C SER A 246 -10.63 -3.96 -13.93
N LEU A 247 -10.45 -3.80 -15.24
CA LEU A 247 -11.38 -3.00 -16.07
C LEU A 247 -12.78 -3.61 -16.08
N LYS A 248 -12.82 -4.94 -16.22
CA LYS A 248 -14.05 -5.70 -16.30
C LYS A 248 -14.77 -5.70 -14.95
N GLU A 249 -14.02 -5.94 -13.88
CA GLU A 249 -14.51 -5.97 -12.50
C GLU A 249 -15.16 -4.63 -12.14
N ASP A 250 -14.44 -3.52 -12.36
CA ASP A 250 -14.96 -2.17 -12.08
C ASP A 250 -16.24 -1.87 -12.87
N LEU A 251 -16.31 -2.26 -14.15
CA LEU A 251 -17.48 -2.03 -14.98
C LEU A 251 -18.68 -2.87 -14.52
N HIS A 252 -18.44 -4.13 -14.14
CA HIS A 252 -19.46 -5.02 -13.61
C HIS A 252 -20.01 -4.50 -12.28
N ASP A 253 -19.13 -4.12 -11.36
CA ASP A 253 -19.51 -3.61 -10.05
C ASP A 253 -20.21 -2.25 -10.13
N ALA A 254 -19.99 -1.49 -11.21
CA ALA A 254 -20.68 -0.24 -11.49
C ALA A 254 -22.01 -0.40 -12.25
N GLU A 255 -22.46 -1.64 -12.55
CA GLU A 255 -23.72 -1.88 -13.24
C GLU A 255 -24.92 -1.35 -12.44
N GLY A 256 -25.86 -0.71 -13.15
CA GLY A 256 -27.07 -0.12 -12.56
C GLY A 256 -26.88 1.29 -11.98
N LEU A 257 -25.65 1.81 -11.90
CA LEU A 257 -25.38 3.21 -11.57
C LEU A 257 -25.59 4.12 -12.78
N THR A 258 -26.03 5.37 -12.54
CA THR A 258 -26.04 6.41 -13.59
C THR A 258 -24.61 6.83 -13.95
N THR A 259 -24.42 7.48 -15.11
CA THR A 259 -23.08 7.94 -15.54
C THR A 259 -22.37 8.81 -14.51
N GLU A 260 -23.10 9.69 -13.83
CA GLU A 260 -22.56 10.55 -12.77
C GLU A 260 -22.16 9.73 -11.52
N GLN A 261 -23.00 8.78 -11.12
CA GLN A 261 -22.70 7.85 -10.03
C GLN A 261 -21.49 6.97 -10.34
N GLN A 262 -21.36 6.50 -11.59
CA GLN A 262 -20.22 5.69 -12.04
C GLN A 262 -18.91 6.45 -11.92
N GLN A 263 -18.86 7.72 -12.36
CA GLN A 263 -17.65 8.53 -12.24
C GLN A 263 -17.23 8.70 -10.76
N SER A 264 -18.18 9.02 -9.88
CA SER A 264 -17.91 9.11 -8.44
C SER A 264 -17.45 7.77 -7.86
N TYR A 265 -18.12 6.68 -8.23
CA TYR A 265 -17.77 5.32 -7.79
C TYR A 265 -16.33 4.95 -8.18
N PHE A 266 -15.94 5.15 -9.44
CA PHE A 266 -14.56 4.87 -9.88
C PHE A 266 -13.52 5.72 -9.16
N GLN A 267 -13.85 6.98 -8.86
CA GLN A 267 -12.98 7.87 -8.09
C GLN A 267 -12.74 7.32 -6.66
N HIS A 268 -13.78 6.79 -6.01
CA HIS A 268 -13.68 6.17 -4.68
C HIS A 268 -12.93 4.84 -4.70
N ILE A 269 -13.24 3.97 -5.67
CA ILE A 269 -12.55 2.69 -5.89
C ILE A 269 -11.05 2.89 -6.04
N ARG A 270 -10.65 3.80 -6.93
CA ARG A 270 -9.23 4.09 -7.13
C ARG A 270 -8.55 4.73 -5.93
N ALA A 271 -9.27 5.57 -5.18
CA ALA A 271 -8.76 6.12 -3.93
C ALA A 271 -8.56 5.03 -2.86
N ALA A 272 -9.39 3.98 -2.83
CA ALA A 272 -9.13 2.81 -1.98
C ALA A 272 -7.90 2.01 -2.43
N CYS A 273 -7.61 1.94 -3.73
CA CYS A 273 -6.32 1.39 -4.18
C CYS A 273 -5.13 2.28 -3.79
N GLU A 274 -5.27 3.61 -3.75
CA GLU A 274 -4.23 4.52 -3.21
C GLU A 274 -4.04 4.32 -1.68
N SER A 275 -5.06 3.85 -0.96
CA SER A 275 -4.94 3.57 0.47
C SER A 275 -4.19 2.29 0.79
N GLY A 276 -4.01 1.42 -0.20
CA GLY A 276 -3.51 0.05 -0.01
C GLY A 276 -4.56 -0.90 0.59
N TRP A 277 -5.78 -0.43 0.89
CA TRP A 277 -6.86 -1.22 1.49
C TRP A 277 -8.02 -1.42 0.51
N ASP A 278 -7.74 -2.03 -0.64
CA ASP A 278 -8.70 -2.33 -1.71
C ASP A 278 -9.22 -3.78 -1.61
N PHE A 279 -10.41 -4.07 -1.11
CA PHE A 279 -11.33 -3.17 -0.42
C PHE A 279 -11.59 -3.61 1.02
N SER A 280 -12.29 -2.77 1.76
CA SER A 280 -12.59 -2.90 3.19
C SER A 280 -13.90 -2.20 3.50
N SER A 281 -14.66 -2.75 4.46
CA SER A 281 -15.79 -2.10 5.14
C SER A 281 -15.44 -0.71 5.67
N ARG A 282 -14.16 -0.47 5.98
CA ARG A 282 -13.60 0.83 6.39
C ARG A 282 -14.00 1.98 5.46
N TRP A 283 -14.18 1.70 4.18
CA TRP A 283 -14.51 2.70 3.16
C TRP A 283 -15.98 2.75 2.75
N LEU A 284 -16.82 1.86 3.30
CA LEU A 284 -18.18 1.63 2.82
C LEU A 284 -19.21 2.23 3.77
N SER A 285 -20.19 2.97 3.24
CA SER A 285 -21.31 3.45 4.06
C SER A 285 -22.28 2.32 4.45
N ASP A 286 -22.38 1.29 3.59
CA ASP A 286 -22.97 -0.01 3.90
C ASP A 286 -21.85 -1.05 3.85
N HIS A 287 -21.50 -1.62 5.00
CA HIS A 287 -20.36 -2.53 5.14
C HIS A 287 -20.43 -3.77 4.23
N SER A 288 -21.61 -4.11 3.69
CA SER A 288 -21.79 -5.30 2.84
C SER A 288 -21.88 -4.99 1.34
N ASP A 289 -21.90 -3.71 0.95
CA ASP A 289 -22.08 -3.30 -0.45
C ASP A 289 -20.92 -2.41 -0.92
N LEU A 290 -20.11 -2.94 -1.85
CA LEU A 290 -19.01 -2.20 -2.46
C LEU A 290 -19.49 -0.96 -3.22
N LYS A 291 -20.73 -0.93 -3.75
CA LYS A 291 -21.29 0.25 -4.43
C LYS A 291 -21.44 1.45 -3.49
N SER A 292 -21.45 1.20 -2.18
CA SER A 292 -21.54 2.24 -1.15
C SER A 292 -20.19 2.86 -0.77
N ILE A 293 -19.12 2.52 -1.49
CA ILE A 293 -17.77 3.02 -1.24
C ILE A 293 -17.69 4.54 -1.34
N GLU A 294 -17.06 5.15 -0.34
CA GLU A 294 -16.97 6.60 -0.22
C GLU A 294 -15.58 7.10 0.23
N THR A 295 -14.50 6.41 -0.16
CA THR A 295 -13.12 6.64 0.30
C THR A 295 -12.66 8.10 0.33
N THR A 296 -12.93 8.88 -0.73
CA THR A 296 -12.55 10.30 -0.78
C THR A 296 -13.33 11.20 0.19
N ASN A 297 -14.37 10.72 0.87
CA ASN A 297 -15.05 11.46 1.93
C ASN A 297 -14.45 11.18 3.31
N ILE A 298 -13.45 10.29 3.38
CA ILE A 298 -12.89 9.80 4.63
C ILE A 298 -11.49 10.39 4.82
N ILE A 299 -11.24 10.95 6.00
CA ILE A 299 -9.92 11.33 6.51
C ILE A 299 -9.33 10.10 7.20
N PRO A 300 -8.35 9.44 6.59
CA PRO A 300 -7.80 8.20 7.11
C PRO A 300 -6.80 8.50 8.22
N VAL A 301 -6.95 7.85 9.38
CA VAL A 301 -6.06 8.09 10.51
C VAL A 301 -4.63 7.58 10.24
N ASP A 302 -4.50 6.50 9.47
CA ASP A 302 -3.21 5.96 9.04
C ASP A 302 -2.44 6.93 8.12
N LEU A 303 -3.08 7.47 7.08
CA LEU A 303 -2.46 8.43 6.17
C LEU A 303 -1.94 9.66 6.94
N ASN A 304 -2.78 10.24 7.80
CA ASN A 304 -2.41 11.44 8.54
C ASN A 304 -1.33 11.16 9.58
N SER A 305 -1.28 9.94 10.14
CA SER A 305 -0.19 9.51 11.02
C SER A 305 1.14 9.36 10.25
N LEU A 306 1.11 8.79 9.04
CA LEU A 306 2.31 8.68 8.19
C LEU A 306 2.80 10.05 7.71
N LEU A 307 1.90 10.99 7.42
CA LEU A 307 2.28 12.37 7.08
C LEU A 307 2.84 13.13 8.30
N TYR A 308 2.32 12.88 9.50
CA TYR A 308 2.94 13.36 10.73
C TYR A 308 4.36 12.81 10.88
N ASN A 309 4.59 11.52 10.60
CA ASN A 309 5.93 10.94 10.60
C ASN A 309 6.85 11.60 9.56
N LEU A 310 6.35 11.87 8.35
CA LEU A 310 7.10 12.59 7.31
C LEU A 310 7.49 14.00 7.77
N GLU A 311 6.57 14.77 8.35
CA GLU A 311 6.84 16.12 8.88
C GLU A 311 7.87 16.10 10.01
N GLN A 312 7.76 15.14 10.94
CA GLN A 312 8.73 14.95 12.02
C GLN A 312 10.11 14.53 11.51
N THR A 313 10.15 13.68 10.48
CA THR A 313 11.40 13.24 9.85
C THR A 313 12.08 14.40 9.12
N LEU A 314 11.32 15.21 8.39
CA LEU A 314 11.80 16.44 7.77
C LEU A 314 12.35 17.41 8.82
N ALA A 315 11.62 17.65 9.92
CA ALA A 315 12.10 18.49 11.01
C ALA A 315 13.45 18.00 11.56
N ARG A 316 13.54 16.71 11.88
CA ARG A 316 14.77 16.07 12.37
C ARG A 316 15.92 16.29 11.40
N PHE A 317 15.71 16.05 10.10
CA PHE A 317 16.79 16.11 9.11
C PHE A 317 17.19 17.54 8.75
N TYR A 318 16.27 18.50 8.71
CA TYR A 318 16.64 19.91 8.59
C TYR A 318 17.54 20.36 9.73
N ARG A 319 17.22 19.98 10.97
CA ARG A 319 18.08 20.30 12.11
C ARG A 319 19.48 19.71 11.96
N LEU A 320 19.60 18.47 11.50
CA LEU A 320 20.91 17.84 11.23
C LEU A 320 21.70 18.55 10.12
N LEU A 321 21.00 19.16 9.15
CA LEU A 321 21.59 19.97 8.08
C LEU A 321 21.86 21.43 8.49
N GLY A 322 21.50 21.85 9.71
CA GLY A 322 21.62 23.23 10.18
C GLY A 322 20.53 24.18 9.67
N GLU A 323 19.47 23.67 9.05
CA GLU A 323 18.34 24.42 8.47
C GLU A 323 17.25 24.71 9.53
N GLU A 324 17.60 25.42 10.60
CA GLU A 324 16.74 25.55 11.80
C GLU A 324 15.37 26.18 11.50
N GLN A 325 15.30 27.17 10.61
CA GLN A 325 14.02 27.81 10.24
C GLN A 325 13.07 26.82 9.55
N LYS A 326 13.59 26.01 8.63
CA LYS A 326 12.80 24.95 7.98
C LYS A 326 12.39 23.87 9.00
N SER A 327 13.31 23.49 9.88
CA SER A 327 13.04 22.53 10.96
C SER A 327 11.88 23.00 11.85
N GLN A 328 11.89 24.28 12.27
CA GLN A 328 10.85 24.82 13.13
C GLN A 328 9.51 24.89 12.39
N SER A 329 9.51 25.41 11.15
CA SER A 329 8.28 25.58 10.37
C SER A 329 7.56 24.25 10.11
N ILE A 330 8.28 23.19 9.75
CA ILE A 330 7.66 21.88 9.51
C ILE A 330 7.26 21.17 10.81
N ALA A 331 7.97 21.41 11.93
CA ALA A 331 7.57 20.92 13.25
C ALA A 331 6.26 21.59 13.74
N GLU A 332 6.03 22.85 13.40
CA GLU A 332 4.75 23.53 13.64
C GLU A 332 3.62 22.87 12.82
N GLN A 333 3.87 22.48 11.56
CA GLN A 333 2.90 21.71 10.77
C GLN A 333 2.61 20.34 11.38
N ALA A 334 3.64 19.62 11.84
CA ALA A 334 3.47 18.34 12.54
C ALA A 334 2.61 18.48 13.79
N THR A 335 2.81 19.56 14.56
CA THR A 335 2.00 19.86 15.75
C THR A 335 0.53 20.09 15.40
N LEU A 336 0.27 20.93 14.39
CA LEU A 336 -1.09 21.21 13.91
C LEU A 336 -1.80 19.95 13.40
N ARG A 337 -1.06 19.08 12.70
CA ARG A 337 -1.58 17.78 12.22
C ARG A 337 -1.91 16.86 13.38
N LEU A 338 -1.03 16.75 14.37
CA LEU A 338 -1.27 15.93 15.55
C LEU A 338 -2.51 16.39 16.32
N ASP A 339 -2.66 17.70 16.54
CA ASP A 339 -3.85 18.26 17.18
C ASP A 339 -5.12 17.90 16.38
N ALA A 340 -5.07 18.00 15.05
CA ALA A 340 -6.19 17.65 14.20
C ALA A 340 -6.50 16.13 14.20
N ILE A 341 -5.49 15.26 14.23
CA ILE A 341 -5.69 13.81 14.43
C ILE A 341 -6.42 13.55 15.75
N ASN A 342 -6.01 14.22 16.83
CA ASN A 342 -6.64 14.08 18.15
C ASN A 342 -8.06 14.68 18.23
N ILE A 343 -8.37 15.70 17.42
CA ILE A 343 -9.72 16.28 17.37
C ILE A 343 -10.66 15.41 16.55
N TYR A 344 -10.23 14.96 15.37
CA TYR A 344 -11.13 14.34 14.39
C TYR A 344 -11.10 12.82 14.41
N CYS A 345 -9.94 12.21 14.69
CA CYS A 345 -9.77 10.75 14.57
C CYS A 345 -9.76 10.03 15.92
N TRP A 346 -9.48 10.72 17.03
CA TRP A 346 -9.53 10.10 18.35
C TRP A 346 -10.96 10.04 18.91
N ASN A 347 -11.41 8.87 19.35
CA ASN A 347 -12.70 8.69 20.02
C ASN A 347 -12.46 8.34 21.50
N SER A 348 -12.71 9.29 22.40
CA SER A 348 -12.46 9.09 23.83
C SER A 348 -13.41 8.11 24.52
N GLU A 349 -14.64 7.96 24.00
CA GLU A 349 -15.64 7.05 24.55
C GLU A 349 -15.32 5.60 24.20
N ALA A 350 -14.99 5.34 22.94
CA ALA A 350 -14.57 4.03 22.46
C ALA A 350 -13.11 3.70 22.82
N GLY A 351 -12.29 4.70 23.16
CA GLY A 351 -10.88 4.55 23.52
C GLY A 351 -10.00 4.11 22.36
N VAL A 352 -10.33 4.53 21.13
CA VAL A 352 -9.66 4.13 19.90
C VAL A 352 -9.54 5.29 18.92
N TYR A 353 -8.63 5.15 17.96
CA TYR A 353 -8.62 5.99 16.77
C TYR A 353 -9.53 5.41 15.68
N ARG A 354 -10.27 6.27 14.99
CA ARG A 354 -11.17 5.98 13.87
C ARG A 354 -10.95 7.01 12.77
N ASP A 355 -11.31 6.65 11.55
CA ASP A 355 -11.31 7.62 10.46
C ASP A 355 -12.47 8.63 10.63
N TYR A 356 -12.36 9.79 9.99
CA TYR A 356 -13.39 10.84 10.06
C TYR A 356 -14.04 11.08 8.70
N ASN A 357 -15.37 10.98 8.61
CA ASN A 357 -16.12 11.26 7.40
C ASN A 357 -16.51 12.74 7.34
N ILE A 358 -15.97 13.48 6.35
CA ILE A 358 -16.15 14.93 6.22
C ILE A 358 -17.51 15.32 5.66
N ARG A 359 -18.17 14.42 4.94
CA ARG A 359 -19.52 14.64 4.41
C ARG A 359 -20.56 14.52 5.51
N LEU A 360 -20.37 13.53 6.39
CA LEU A 360 -21.27 13.24 7.51
C LEU A 360 -20.91 13.99 8.79
N ASN A 361 -19.72 14.63 8.84
CA ASN A 361 -19.16 15.29 10.02
C ASN A 361 -19.08 14.37 11.26
N GLN A 362 -18.77 13.09 11.05
CA GLN A 362 -18.74 12.09 12.11
C GLN A 362 -17.59 11.11 11.90
N GLN A 363 -17.14 10.50 13.00
CA GLN A 363 -16.21 9.38 12.94
C GLN A 363 -16.87 8.14 12.35
N SER A 364 -16.08 7.31 11.67
CA SER A 364 -16.51 6.00 11.18
C SER A 364 -17.00 5.12 12.34
N SER A 365 -17.98 4.26 12.06
CA SER A 365 -18.41 3.21 12.99
C SER A 365 -17.49 1.98 12.97
N VAL A 366 -16.59 1.88 11.97
CA VAL A 366 -15.69 0.75 11.79
C VAL A 366 -14.44 0.92 12.64
N ASP A 367 -14.25 0.02 13.61
CA ASP A 367 -12.97 -0.15 14.28
C ASP A 367 -12.04 -0.96 13.36
N SER A 368 -10.91 -0.35 12.96
CA SER A 368 -9.93 -0.97 12.08
C SER A 368 -8.51 -0.90 12.66
N MET A 369 -7.64 -1.76 12.15
CA MET A 369 -6.22 -1.80 12.52
C MET A 369 -5.43 -0.52 12.17
N ALA A 370 -6.02 0.41 11.42
CA ALA A 370 -5.44 1.74 11.22
C ALA A 370 -5.19 2.48 12.55
N MET A 371 -5.93 2.13 13.62
CA MET A 371 -5.72 2.69 14.96
C MET A 371 -4.33 2.43 15.55
N ALA A 372 -3.59 1.46 15.01
CA ALA A 372 -2.22 1.15 15.44
C ALA A 372 -1.20 2.16 14.89
N VAL A 373 -1.49 2.84 13.78
CA VAL A 373 -0.51 3.71 13.10
C VAL A 373 -0.16 4.96 13.92
N PRO A 374 -1.09 5.63 14.64
CA PRO A 374 -0.73 6.69 15.60
C PRO A 374 0.27 6.25 16.68
N LEU A 375 0.20 5.00 17.16
CA LEU A 375 1.17 4.46 18.11
C LEU A 375 2.50 4.20 17.39
N PHE A 376 2.47 3.60 16.21
CA PHE A 376 3.66 3.32 15.41
C PHE A 376 4.53 4.57 15.17
N VAL A 377 3.91 5.72 14.89
CA VAL A 377 4.63 6.97 14.61
C VAL A 377 4.86 7.85 15.85
N GLY A 378 4.48 7.39 17.05
CA GLY A 378 4.61 8.16 18.29
C GLY A 378 3.69 9.39 18.38
N ALA A 379 2.55 9.38 17.70
CA ALA A 379 1.55 10.45 17.75
C ALA A 379 0.64 10.34 18.98
N ALA A 380 0.36 9.13 19.47
CA ALA A 380 -0.55 8.96 20.59
C ALA A 380 0.06 9.43 21.93
N SER A 381 -0.78 9.90 22.86
CA SER A 381 -0.39 10.00 24.26
C SER A 381 -0.27 8.61 24.89
N VAL A 382 0.41 8.51 26.03
CA VAL A 382 0.53 7.24 26.78
C VAL A 382 -0.86 6.70 27.17
N GLN A 383 -1.80 7.59 27.53
CA GLN A 383 -3.16 7.21 27.88
C GLN A 383 -3.93 6.67 26.67
N GLN A 384 -3.82 7.33 25.51
CA GLN A 384 -4.43 6.85 24.27
C GLN A 384 -3.85 5.49 23.85
N ALA A 385 -2.53 5.33 23.93
CA ALA A 385 -1.86 4.07 23.61
C ALA A 385 -2.31 2.92 24.53
N GLN A 386 -2.49 3.18 25.83
CA GLN A 386 -3.01 2.19 26.77
C GLN A 386 -4.45 1.74 26.42
N GLN A 387 -5.30 2.65 25.94
CA GLN A 387 -6.68 2.34 25.54
C GLN A 387 -6.72 1.57 24.21
N VAL A 388 -5.95 2.01 23.21
CA VAL A 388 -5.79 1.28 21.94
C VAL A 388 -5.28 -0.14 22.22
N LYS A 389 -4.24 -0.28 23.04
CA LYS A 389 -3.73 -1.59 23.48
C LYS A 389 -4.84 -2.46 24.06
N LYS A 390 -5.66 -1.92 24.98
CA LYS A 390 -6.77 -2.69 25.57
C LYS A 390 -7.69 -3.24 24.48
N LYS A 391 -8.11 -2.39 23.53
CA LYS A 391 -8.96 -2.79 22.39
C LYS A 391 -8.29 -3.85 21.53
N LEU A 392 -7.02 -3.63 21.16
CA LEU A 392 -6.25 -4.55 20.31
C LEU A 392 -6.20 -5.94 20.94
N MET A 393 -5.85 -6.01 22.23
CA MET A 393 -5.69 -7.28 22.92
C MET A 393 -7.02 -7.97 23.24
N SER A 394 -8.09 -7.21 23.50
CA SER A 394 -9.40 -7.81 23.86
C SER A 394 -10.24 -8.23 22.67
N GLU A 395 -10.15 -7.50 21.55
CA GLU A 395 -11.09 -7.66 20.42
C GLU A 395 -10.40 -8.00 19.11
N PHE A 396 -9.21 -7.45 18.82
CA PHE A 396 -8.52 -7.66 17.54
C PHE A 396 -7.60 -8.87 17.55
N LEU A 397 -6.94 -9.17 18.67
CA LEU A 397 -6.03 -10.30 18.77
C LEU A 397 -6.81 -11.61 18.73
N LYS A 398 -6.46 -12.43 17.74
CA LYS A 398 -6.96 -13.77 17.50
C LYS A 398 -5.80 -14.77 17.59
N SER A 399 -6.11 -16.04 17.34
CA SER A 399 -5.15 -17.14 17.44
C SER A 399 -3.95 -16.98 16.49
N GLY A 400 -4.14 -16.34 15.33
CA GLY A 400 -3.10 -16.11 14.33
C GLY A 400 -2.58 -14.68 14.22
N GLY A 401 -2.89 -13.79 15.17
CA GLY A 401 -2.51 -12.37 15.14
C GLY A 401 -3.71 -11.44 15.14
N LEU A 402 -3.52 -10.19 14.73
CA LEU A 402 -4.55 -9.15 14.73
C LEU A 402 -5.37 -9.20 13.45
N VAL A 403 -6.70 -9.24 13.60
CA VAL A 403 -7.65 -9.15 12.49
C VAL A 403 -7.70 -7.72 11.93
N THR A 404 -8.00 -7.55 10.64
CA THR A 404 -7.93 -6.23 9.98
C THR A 404 -8.99 -5.24 10.47
N THR A 405 -10.23 -5.72 10.60
CA THR A 405 -11.37 -5.00 11.18
C THR A 405 -12.20 -5.99 12.00
N LEU A 406 -13.16 -5.49 12.78
CA LEU A 406 -14.14 -6.35 13.45
C LEU A 406 -15.36 -6.67 12.57
N CYS A 407 -15.40 -6.18 11.33
CA CYS A 407 -16.47 -6.43 10.38
C CYS A 407 -16.16 -7.67 9.54
N SER A 408 -17.08 -8.62 9.49
CA SER A 408 -16.98 -9.77 8.59
C SER A 408 -17.70 -9.48 7.29
N THR A 409 -16.94 -9.25 6.22
CA THR A 409 -17.46 -8.93 4.89
C THR A 409 -16.78 -9.81 3.83
N PRO A 410 -17.27 -9.85 2.58
CA PRO A 410 -16.55 -10.50 1.47
C PRO A 410 -15.24 -9.83 1.08
N GLN A 411 -14.92 -8.65 1.62
CA GLN A 411 -13.77 -7.86 1.24
C GLN A 411 -12.49 -8.37 1.90
N GLN A 412 -11.34 -8.16 1.27
CA GLN A 412 -10.08 -8.75 1.73
C GLN A 412 -9.44 -8.04 2.92
N TRP A 413 -9.66 -6.74 3.08
CA TRP A 413 -9.17 -5.94 4.20
C TRP A 413 -10.20 -5.85 5.33
N ASP A 414 -10.74 -7.00 5.72
CA ASP A 414 -11.73 -7.18 6.79
C ASP A 414 -11.52 -8.50 7.53
N SER A 415 -12.28 -8.75 8.60
CA SER A 415 -12.31 -10.06 9.25
C SER A 415 -12.75 -11.15 8.26
N PRO A 416 -12.10 -12.34 8.25
CA PRO A 416 -11.16 -12.84 9.27
C PRO A 416 -9.67 -12.63 8.91
N ASN A 417 -9.37 -11.81 7.92
CA ASN A 417 -8.02 -11.67 7.40
C ASN A 417 -7.16 -10.80 8.32
N GLY A 418 -5.89 -11.15 8.44
CA GLY A 418 -4.81 -10.33 8.99
C GLY A 418 -3.68 -10.20 7.97
N TRP A 419 -3.05 -9.03 7.97
CA TRP A 419 -2.00 -8.66 7.03
C TRP A 419 -0.72 -8.30 7.78
N ALA A 420 0.42 -8.75 7.25
CA ALA A 420 1.73 -8.56 7.88
C ALA A 420 2.06 -7.08 8.20
N PRO A 421 1.80 -6.11 7.30
CA PRO A 421 1.95 -4.68 7.59
C PRO A 421 1.28 -4.22 8.89
N LEU A 422 0.05 -4.67 9.12
CA LEU A 422 -0.77 -4.23 10.25
C LEU A 422 -0.28 -4.85 11.56
N GLN A 423 0.25 -6.07 11.50
CA GLN A 423 0.92 -6.68 12.64
C GLN A 423 2.16 -5.87 13.03
N TRP A 424 2.98 -5.49 12.04
CA TRP A 424 4.19 -4.69 12.27
C TRP A 424 3.86 -3.34 12.90
N PHE A 425 2.87 -2.60 12.37
CA PHE A 425 2.47 -1.32 12.94
C PHE A 425 2.06 -1.45 14.41
N ALA A 426 1.25 -2.45 14.75
CA ALA A 426 0.85 -2.68 16.13
C ALA A 426 2.02 -3.11 17.02
N VAL A 427 2.83 -4.08 16.60
CA VAL A 427 3.97 -4.57 17.39
C VAL A 427 4.97 -3.45 17.65
N LYS A 428 5.37 -2.71 16.62
CA LYS A 428 6.32 -1.61 16.76
C LYS A 428 5.73 -0.47 17.59
N GLY A 429 4.48 -0.08 17.34
CA GLY A 429 3.79 0.94 18.14
C GLY A 429 3.66 0.56 19.60
N LEU A 430 3.21 -0.66 19.92
CA LEU A 430 3.09 -1.14 21.30
C LEU A 430 4.46 -1.19 22.01
N THR A 431 5.51 -1.62 21.29
CA THR A 431 6.87 -1.68 21.83
C THR A 431 7.40 -0.30 22.20
N GLU A 432 7.21 0.71 21.34
CA GLU A 432 7.66 2.10 21.61
C GLU A 432 6.98 2.72 22.85
N TYR A 433 5.77 2.27 23.20
CA TYR A 433 5.05 2.70 24.40
C TYR A 433 5.30 1.79 25.61
N GLY A 434 6.23 0.83 25.51
CA GLY A 434 6.63 -0.06 26.60
C GLY A 434 5.71 -1.27 26.83
N PHE A 435 4.76 -1.55 25.94
CA PHE A 435 3.86 -2.71 26.02
C PHE A 435 4.47 -3.95 25.37
N VAL A 436 5.66 -4.32 25.85
CA VAL A 436 6.49 -5.37 25.25
C VAL A 436 5.80 -6.74 25.28
N SER A 437 5.16 -7.11 26.38
CA SER A 437 4.46 -8.41 26.51
C SER A 437 3.32 -8.59 25.51
N GLU A 438 2.57 -7.52 25.26
CA GLU A 438 1.46 -7.50 24.30
C GLU A 438 2.00 -7.59 22.87
N ALA A 439 3.08 -6.86 22.56
CA ALA A 439 3.77 -6.95 21.27
C ALA A 439 4.32 -8.37 21.02
N GLU A 440 4.95 -9.00 22.03
CA GLU A 440 5.42 -10.38 21.97
C GLU A 440 4.27 -11.35 21.68
N SER A 441 3.14 -11.22 22.37
CA SER A 441 1.97 -12.07 22.15
C SER A 441 1.44 -12.01 20.71
N ILE A 442 1.42 -10.81 20.10
CA ILE A 442 1.02 -10.64 18.69
C ILE A 442 2.02 -11.35 17.77
N MET A 443 3.33 -11.15 18.00
CA MET A 443 4.37 -11.80 17.20
C MET A 443 4.30 -13.32 17.31
N GLU A 444 4.09 -13.86 18.51
CA GLU A 444 4.00 -15.31 18.74
C GLU A 444 2.78 -15.93 18.04
N ASN A 445 1.61 -15.30 18.13
CA ASN A 445 0.41 -15.76 17.44
C ASN A 445 0.59 -15.73 15.92
N TRP A 446 1.20 -14.66 15.39
CA TRP A 446 1.50 -14.56 13.96
C TRP A 446 2.47 -15.65 13.50
N LEU A 447 3.61 -15.81 14.17
CA LEU A 447 4.60 -16.83 13.80
C LEU A 447 4.04 -18.25 13.90
N SER A 448 3.26 -18.55 14.94
CA SER A 448 2.59 -19.85 15.09
C SER A 448 1.66 -20.16 13.92
N MET A 449 0.84 -19.18 13.52
CA MET A 449 -0.03 -19.31 12.36
C MET A 449 0.77 -19.51 11.06
N ILE A 450 1.84 -18.72 10.85
CA ILE A 450 2.71 -18.85 9.68
C ILE A 450 3.31 -20.26 9.63
N GLU A 451 3.84 -20.79 10.72
CA GLU A 451 4.44 -22.12 10.77
C GLU A 451 3.42 -23.23 10.50
N VAL A 452 2.22 -23.13 11.08
CA VAL A 452 1.11 -24.07 10.83
C VAL A 452 0.72 -24.05 9.35
N ARG A 453 0.44 -22.88 8.78
CA ARG A 453 0.07 -22.75 7.35
C ARG A 453 1.19 -23.21 6.44
N PHE A 454 2.43 -22.83 6.73
CA PHE A 454 3.59 -23.23 5.95
C PHE A 454 3.80 -24.73 5.94
N SER A 455 3.48 -25.43 7.04
CA SER A 455 3.59 -26.90 7.10
C SER A 455 2.70 -27.60 6.07
N GLU A 456 1.56 -26.98 5.71
CA GLU A 456 0.60 -27.47 4.71
C GLU A 456 0.88 -26.91 3.31
N ASP A 457 1.02 -25.58 3.22
CA ASP A 457 1.05 -24.83 1.96
C ASP A 457 2.44 -24.83 1.31
N LYS A 458 3.50 -25.06 2.10
CA LYS A 458 4.91 -25.04 1.67
C LYS A 458 5.33 -23.72 1.00
N CYS A 459 4.62 -22.63 1.30
CA CYS A 459 4.90 -21.29 0.82
C CYS A 459 4.31 -20.22 1.75
N LEU A 460 4.77 -18.98 1.58
CA LEU A 460 4.20 -17.79 2.24
C LEU A 460 3.25 -17.06 1.30
N LEU A 461 2.21 -16.47 1.88
CA LEU A 461 1.09 -15.85 1.19
C LEU A 461 0.98 -14.36 1.54
N GLU A 462 0.19 -13.61 0.74
CA GLU A 462 -0.03 -12.17 0.96
C GLU A 462 -0.76 -11.85 2.28
N LYS A 463 -1.70 -12.72 2.71
CA LYS A 463 -2.61 -12.51 3.85
C LYS A 463 -3.06 -13.84 4.44
N TYR A 464 -3.55 -13.81 5.68
CA TYR A 464 -3.87 -15.02 6.44
C TYR A 464 -5.18 -14.90 7.23
N ASN A 465 -5.89 -16.01 7.40
CA ASN A 465 -7.02 -16.07 8.33
C ASN A 465 -6.48 -16.15 9.75
N VAL A 466 -6.61 -15.07 10.52
CA VAL A 466 -6.07 -15.00 11.88
C VAL A 466 -7.04 -15.53 12.93
N CYS A 467 -8.31 -15.71 12.57
CA CYS A 467 -9.33 -16.29 13.45
C CYS A 467 -9.19 -17.82 13.53
N ASN A 468 -9.08 -18.47 12.38
CA ASN A 468 -8.87 -19.91 12.22
C ASN A 468 -7.58 -20.17 11.42
N ILE A 469 -6.51 -20.49 12.13
CA ILE A 469 -5.16 -20.68 11.55
C ILE A 469 -5.04 -21.86 10.57
N ARG A 470 -6.05 -22.73 10.48
CA ARG A 470 -6.10 -23.84 9.52
C ARG A 470 -6.90 -23.52 8.26
N ASP A 471 -7.63 -22.41 8.24
CA ASP A 471 -8.37 -21.99 7.07
C ASP A 471 -7.48 -21.07 6.22
N ARG A 472 -7.60 -21.16 4.90
CA ARG A 472 -6.98 -20.17 4.02
C ARG A 472 -7.76 -18.86 4.10
N ALA A 473 -7.03 -17.75 4.00
CA ALA A 473 -7.65 -16.45 3.77
C ALA A 473 -8.42 -16.45 2.44
N CYS A 474 -9.45 -15.61 2.36
CA CYS A 474 -10.27 -15.43 1.16
C CYS A 474 -10.71 -13.97 1.02
N GLY A 475 -11.56 -13.70 0.03
CA GLY A 475 -12.12 -12.37 -0.22
C GLY A 475 -11.24 -11.47 -1.09
N GLY A 476 -11.86 -10.41 -1.61
CA GLY A 476 -11.28 -9.53 -2.63
C GLY A 476 -11.50 -10.01 -4.06
N GLU A 477 -10.92 -9.29 -5.02
CA GLU A 477 -11.18 -9.46 -6.45
C GLU A 477 -10.32 -10.54 -7.12
N TYR A 478 -9.30 -11.06 -6.42
CA TYR A 478 -8.34 -11.99 -6.99
C TYR A 478 -7.94 -13.07 -5.98
N ILE A 479 -7.38 -14.17 -6.48
CA ILE A 479 -6.93 -15.29 -5.64
C ILE A 479 -5.73 -14.90 -4.76
N VAL A 480 -5.63 -15.49 -3.57
CA VAL A 480 -4.51 -15.22 -2.66
C VAL A 480 -3.15 -15.49 -3.33
N GLN A 481 -2.23 -14.53 -3.26
CA GLN A 481 -0.93 -14.59 -3.94
C GLN A 481 0.17 -15.24 -3.11
N GLN A 482 1.07 -15.96 -3.79
CA GLN A 482 2.28 -16.54 -3.22
C GLN A 482 3.46 -15.57 -3.31
N GLY A 483 4.28 -15.55 -2.26
CA GLY A 483 5.51 -14.78 -2.18
C GLY A 483 5.92 -14.70 -0.71
N PHE A 484 5.55 -13.69 0.06
CA PHE A 484 5.07 -12.37 -0.34
C PHE A 484 5.94 -11.34 0.37
N GLY A 485 6.46 -10.34 -0.35
CA GLY A 485 7.51 -9.42 0.13
C GLY A 485 7.32 -8.92 1.57
N TRP A 486 6.16 -8.32 1.90
CA TRP A 486 5.90 -7.86 3.27
C TRP A 486 5.80 -9.00 4.29
N THR A 487 5.35 -10.19 3.89
CA THR A 487 5.07 -11.30 4.82
C THR A 487 6.41 -11.86 5.22
N ASN A 488 7.28 -12.04 4.24
CA ASN A 488 8.65 -12.47 4.40
C ASN A 488 9.41 -11.47 5.29
N GLY A 489 9.31 -10.18 4.99
CA GLY A 489 10.01 -9.13 5.75
C GLY A 489 9.57 -9.03 7.20
N VAL A 490 8.26 -8.95 7.46
CA VAL A 490 7.72 -8.84 8.82
C VAL A 490 7.93 -10.14 9.63
N THR A 491 7.73 -11.30 9.00
CA THR A 491 7.94 -12.61 9.66
C THR A 491 9.41 -12.79 10.04
N SER A 492 10.35 -12.44 9.15
CA SER A 492 11.78 -12.43 9.45
C SER A 492 12.11 -11.53 10.64
N ARG A 493 11.55 -10.32 10.65
CA ARG A 493 11.72 -9.35 11.75
C ARG A 493 11.19 -9.90 13.08
N PHE A 494 10.04 -10.55 13.08
CA PHE A 494 9.47 -11.16 14.29
C PHE A 494 10.32 -12.30 14.83
N TYR A 495 10.86 -13.18 13.98
CA TYR A 495 11.82 -14.20 14.42
C TYR A 495 13.02 -13.57 15.11
N LYS A 496 13.60 -12.53 14.51
CA LYS A 496 14.77 -11.82 15.07
C LYS A 496 14.46 -11.15 16.41
N LEU A 497 13.32 -10.45 16.52
CA LEU A 497 12.92 -9.75 17.75
C LEU A 497 12.64 -10.72 18.91
N LEU A 498 12.00 -11.87 18.62
CA LEU A 498 11.76 -12.93 19.61
C LEU A 498 12.98 -13.82 19.87
N LYS A 499 14.10 -13.63 19.14
CA LYS A 499 15.31 -14.47 19.19
C LYS A 499 15.01 -15.95 18.98
N LYS A 500 14.03 -16.24 18.12
CA LYS A 500 13.62 -17.60 17.77
C LYS A 500 14.40 -18.11 16.58
#